data_AF-A0A8J4DFP3-F1
#
_entry.id   AF-A0A8J4DFP3-F1
#
_cell.length_a   1.000
_cell.length_b   1.000
_cell.length_c   1.000
_cell.angle_alpha   90.00
_cell.angle_beta   90.00
_cell.angle_gamma   90.00
#
_symmetry.space_group_name_H-M   'P 1'
#
loop_
_entity.id
_entity.type
_entity.pdbx_description
1 polymer ?
#
loop_
_entity_poly.entity_id
_entity_poly.type
_entity_poly.pdbx_seq_one_letter_code
_entity_poly.pdbx_strand_id
1 'polypeptide(L)'
;MSADARKAGIGGLALRWAGASLSDGGTLAYIAARSYGPVSREIGIVAHGPDSRRLTTRLVDLLQDWNHIRPARPIITAHHAGTPDADLG
;
A
#
# COMPACT_ATOMS: atom_id res chain seq x y z
N MET A 1 18.40 11.61 -12.16
CA MET A 1 16.93 11.66 -12.02
C MET A 1 16.46 13.05 -12.43
N SER A 2 15.75 13.18 -13.55
CA SER A 2 15.34 14.49 -14.10
C SER A 2 14.19 15.12 -13.32
N ALA A 3 14.09 16.46 -13.33
CA ALA A 3 13.02 17.23 -12.68
C ALA A 3 11.62 16.84 -13.17
N ASP A 4 11.50 16.37 -14.42
CA ASP A 4 10.23 15.93 -15.01
C ASP A 4 9.66 14.67 -14.33
N ALA A 5 10.52 13.74 -13.91
CA ALA A 5 10.09 12.53 -13.20
C ALA A 5 9.52 12.84 -11.82
N ARG A 6 10.00 13.92 -11.17
CA ARG A 6 9.48 14.38 -9.88
C ARG A 6 8.13 15.08 -10.04
N LYS A 7 7.96 15.86 -11.11
CA LYS A 7 6.70 16.52 -11.46
C LYS A 7 5.61 15.52 -11.89
N ALA A 8 6.01 14.40 -12.49
CA ALA A 8 5.14 13.28 -12.86
C ALA A 8 4.81 12.33 -11.68
N GLY A 9 5.33 12.58 -10.47
CA GLY A 9 5.10 11.70 -9.31
C GLY A 9 5.83 10.35 -9.35
N ILE A 10 6.68 10.13 -10.35
CA ILE A 10 7.42 8.87 -10.58
C ILE A 10 8.66 8.77 -9.65
N GLY A 11 9.05 9.86 -9.00
CA GLY A 11 10.26 9.95 -8.17
C GLY A 11 10.03 10.24 -6.68
N GLY A 12 8.80 10.18 -6.17
CA GLY A 12 8.58 10.14 -4.73
C GLY A 12 9.00 8.76 -4.24
N LEU A 13 9.88 8.68 -3.22
CA LEU A 13 10.12 7.43 -2.48
C LEU A 13 8.78 6.71 -2.35
N ALA A 14 8.66 5.56 -3.02
CA ALA A 14 7.48 4.73 -2.89
C ALA A 14 7.25 4.61 -1.39
N LEU A 15 6.10 5.09 -0.92
CA LEU A 15 5.80 5.01 0.50
C LEU A 15 6.03 3.55 0.87
N ARG A 16 6.74 3.28 1.98
CA ARG A 16 7.20 1.93 2.30
C ARG A 16 6.04 0.91 2.34
N TRP A 17 4.82 1.39 2.55
CA TRP A 17 3.57 0.63 2.50
C TRP A 17 2.87 0.59 1.13
N ALA A 18 3.14 1.54 0.22
CA ALA A 18 2.52 1.61 -1.11
C ALA A 18 3.12 0.61 -2.12
N GLY A 19 4.15 -0.15 -1.72
CA GLY A 19 4.67 -1.28 -2.49
C GLY A 19 3.76 -2.52 -2.50
N ALA A 20 2.64 -2.49 -1.76
CA ALA A 20 1.68 -3.58 -1.78
C ALA A 20 1.00 -3.66 -3.17
N SER A 21 1.21 -4.80 -3.85
CA SER A 21 0.63 -5.09 -5.15
C SER A 21 -0.09 -6.43 -5.15
N LEU A 22 -1.21 -6.51 -5.86
CA LEU A 22 -1.93 -7.73 -6.16
C LEU A 22 -1.69 -8.09 -7.64
N SER A 23 -1.43 -9.36 -7.93
CA SER A 23 -1.33 -9.84 -9.30
C SER A 23 -2.18 -11.09 -9.51
N ASP A 24 -2.85 -11.18 -10.65
CA ASP A 24 -3.69 -12.31 -11.05
C ASP A 24 -3.83 -12.35 -12.58
N GLY A 25 -3.59 -13.51 -13.20
CA GLY A 25 -3.85 -13.72 -14.64
C GLY A 25 -3.20 -12.71 -15.60
N GLY A 26 -1.98 -12.22 -15.29
CA GLY A 26 -1.31 -11.19 -16.10
C GLY A 26 -1.81 -9.76 -15.85
N THR A 27 -2.67 -9.58 -14.85
CA THR A 27 -3.09 -8.27 -14.34
C THR A 27 -2.32 -7.95 -13.07
N LEU A 28 -1.87 -6.71 -12.94
CA LEU A 28 -1.18 -6.16 -11.78
C LEU A 28 -1.97 -4.96 -11.27
N ALA A 29 -2.22 -4.87 -9.97
CA ALA A 29 -2.78 -3.70 -9.31
C ALA A 29 -1.91 -3.31 -8.12
N TYR A 30 -1.67 -2.02 -7.92
CA TYR A 30 -0.88 -1.52 -6.80
C TYR A 30 -1.46 -0.23 -6.24
N ILE A 31 -1.11 0.07 -4.99
CA ILE A 31 -1.55 1.29 -4.32
C ILE A 31 -0.67 2.46 -4.75
N ALA A 32 -1.31 3.53 -5.21
CA ALA A 32 -0.68 4.82 -5.42
C ALA A 32 -1.10 5.79 -4.32
N ALA A 33 -0.25 6.75 -3.99
CA ALA A 33 -0.58 7.78 -3.02
C ALA A 33 -0.07 9.12 -3.50
N ARG A 34 -0.90 10.16 -3.32
CA ARG A 34 -0.50 11.55 -3.56
C ARG A 34 -0.78 12.40 -2.34
N SER A 35 -0.03 13.49 -2.19
CA SER A 35 -0.30 14.46 -1.12
C SER A 35 -1.71 15.01 -1.24
N TYR A 36 -2.41 15.10 -0.11
CA TYR A 36 -3.73 15.71 -0.01
C TYR A 36 -3.72 16.63 1.20
N GLY A 37 -3.32 17.88 1.02
CA GLY A 37 -3.07 18.81 2.12
C GLY A 37 -1.73 18.55 2.87
N PRO A 38 -1.53 19.20 4.03
CA PRO A 38 -0.23 19.25 4.70
C PRO A 38 0.17 17.97 5.44
N VAL A 39 -0.81 17.18 5.90
CA VAL A 39 -0.58 16.00 6.75
C VAL A 39 -1.21 14.71 6.23
N SER A 40 -2.04 14.80 5.19
CA SER A 40 -2.79 13.68 4.64
C SER A 40 -2.33 13.31 3.23
N ARG A 41 -2.64 12.08 2.84
CA ARG A 41 -2.46 11.57 1.49
C ARG A 41 -3.76 10.97 1.00
N GLU A 42 -4.06 11.20 -0.25
CA GLU A 42 -5.10 10.49 -0.97
C GLU A 42 -4.51 9.17 -1.48
N ILE A 43 -5.27 8.10 -1.27
CA ILE A 43 -4.92 6.75 -1.71
C ILE A 43 -5.72 6.44 -2.97
N GLY A 44 -5.03 5.97 -4.00
CA GLY A 44 -5.63 5.49 -5.25
C GLY A 44 -5.08 4.11 -5.60
N ILE A 45 -5.69 3.49 -6.61
CA ILE A 45 -5.26 2.19 -7.14
C ILE A 45 -4.94 2.38 -8.62
N VAL A 46 -3.81 1.83 -9.03
CA VAL A 46 -3.44 1.74 -10.44
C VAL A 46 -3.41 0.26 -10.81
N ALA A 47 -4.11 -0.10 -11.89
CA ALA A 47 -4.15 -1.46 -12.38
C ALA A 47 -3.87 -1.54 -13.88
N HIS A 48 -3.12 -2.57 -14.28
CA HIS A 48 -2.74 -2.86 -15.65
C HIS A 48 -3.07 -4.31 -15.98
N GLY A 49 -3.53 -4.56 -17.21
CA GLY A 49 -3.85 -5.90 -17.69
C GLY A 49 -5.34 -6.11 -17.98
N PRO A 50 -5.69 -7.28 -18.54
CA PRO A 50 -7.02 -7.57 -19.07
C PRO A 50 -8.11 -7.53 -17.99
N ASP A 51 -7.79 -7.89 -16.75
CA ASP A 51 -8.73 -7.91 -15.62
C ASP A 51 -8.57 -6.70 -14.68
N SER A 52 -7.94 -5.61 -15.14
CA SER A 52 -7.60 -4.44 -14.32
C SER A 52 -8.77 -3.90 -13.49
N ARG A 53 -9.97 -3.85 -14.06
CA ARG A 53 -11.18 -3.43 -13.32
C ARG A 53 -11.53 -4.40 -12.19
N ARG A 54 -11.52 -5.71 -12.43
CA ARG A 54 -11.81 -6.74 -11.42
C ARG A 54 -10.81 -6.65 -10.27
N LEU A 55 -9.52 -6.53 -10.60
CA LEU A 55 -8.45 -6.45 -9.61
C LEU A 55 -8.49 -5.12 -8.83
N THR A 56 -8.88 -4.01 -9.48
CA THR A 56 -9.12 -2.73 -8.83
C THR A 56 -10.25 -2.82 -7.82
N THR A 57 -11.43 -3.33 -8.21
CA THR A 57 -12.57 -3.51 -7.30
C THR A 57 -12.16 -4.36 -6.10
N ARG A 58 -11.52 -5.50 -6.33
CA ARG A 58 -11.04 -6.37 -5.25
C ARG A 58 -10.09 -5.65 -4.30
N LEU A 59 -9.19 -4.83 -4.81
CA LEU A 59 -8.23 -4.10 -3.97
C LEU A 59 -8.92 -2.96 -3.19
N VAL A 60 -9.97 -2.32 -3.75
CA VAL A 60 -10.82 -1.38 -3.01
C VAL A 60 -11.53 -2.09 -1.86
N ASP A 61 -12.15 -3.25 -2.12
CA ASP A 61 -12.88 -4.01 -1.10
C ASP A 61 -11.94 -4.39 0.06
N LEU A 62 -10.75 -4.89 -0.23
CA LEU A 62 -9.73 -5.20 0.78
C LEU A 62 -9.29 -3.98 1.59
N LEU A 63 -9.19 -2.80 0.97
CA LEU A 63 -8.86 -1.56 1.67
C LEU A 63 -10.01 -1.10 2.58
N GLN A 64 -11.26 -1.29 2.16
CA GLN A 64 -12.43 -0.96 2.97
C GLN A 64 -12.55 -1.91 4.18
N ASP A 65 -12.35 -3.20 3.96
CA ASP A 65 -12.32 -4.21 5.03
C ASP A 65 -11.21 -3.90 6.03
N TRP A 66 -10.00 -3.61 5.55
CA TRP A 66 -8.90 -3.17 6.41
C TRP A 66 -9.27 -1.91 7.18
N ASN A 67 -9.90 -0.91 6.54
CA ASN A 67 -10.30 0.30 7.22
C ASN A 67 -11.37 0.06 8.31
N HIS A 68 -12.22 -0.95 8.14
CA HIS A 68 -13.22 -1.33 9.12
C HIS A 68 -12.62 -2.09 10.32
N ILE A 69 -11.68 -3.00 10.06
CA ILE A 69 -11.14 -3.92 11.07
C ILE A 69 -9.90 -3.35 11.78
N ARG A 70 -9.18 -2.41 11.16
CA ARG A 70 -7.93 -1.88 11.71
C ARG A 70 -8.13 -1.31 13.12
N PRO A 71 -7.22 -1.60 14.06
CA PRO A 71 -7.25 -0.95 15.35
C PRO A 71 -6.99 0.56 15.16
N ALA A 72 -7.67 1.39 15.94
CA ALA A 72 -7.47 2.84 15.94
C ALA A 72 -6.01 3.22 16.27
N ARG A 73 -5.31 2.36 17.01
CA ARG A 73 -3.89 2.48 17.30
C ARG A 73 -3.20 1.13 17.05
N PRO A 74 -2.38 0.98 16.00
CA PRO A 74 -1.58 -0.22 15.83
C PRO A 74 -0.55 -0.31 16.96
N ILE A 75 -0.48 -1.48 17.61
CA ILE A 75 0.57 -1.79 18.59
C ILE A 75 1.66 -2.53 17.84
N ILE A 76 2.87 -1.99 17.83
CA ILE A 76 4.05 -2.66 17.28
C ILE A 76 4.92 -3.09 18.46
N THR A 77 5.00 -4.40 18.70
CA THR A 77 5.92 -4.97 19.68
C THR A 77 7.19 -5.42 18.95
N ALA A 78 8.33 -4.82 19.29
CA ALA A 78 9.62 -5.22 18.75
C ALA A 78 10.33 -6.10 19.79
N HIS A 79 10.73 -7.30 19.36
CA HIS A 79 11.52 -8.21 20.18
C HIS A 79 12.98 -8.20 19.72
N HIS A 80 13.89 -8.54 20.62
CA HIS A 80 15.30 -8.70 20.26
C HIS A 80 15.45 -9.90 19.32
N ALA A 81 16.40 -9.85 18.38
CA ALA A 81 16.58 -10.92 17.39
C ALA A 81 16.88 -12.31 18.01
N GLY A 82 17.34 -12.35 19.26
CA GLY A 82 17.58 -13.58 20.01
C GLY A 82 16.43 -14.00 20.94
N THR A 83 15.27 -13.36 20.88
CA THR A 83 14.10 -13.77 21.67
C THR A 83 13.58 -15.12 21.14
N PRO A 84 13.50 -16.17 21.98
CA PRO A 84 12.92 -17.45 21.58
C PRO A 84 11.47 -17.30 21.12
N ASP A 85 11.05 -18.07 20.12
CA ASP A 85 9.68 -18.02 19.58
C ASP A 85 8.61 -18.31 20.64
N ALA A 86 8.93 -19.12 21.66
CA ALA A 86 8.04 -19.40 22.78
C ALA A 86 7.70 -18.16 23.63
N ASP A 87 8.51 -17.10 23.52
CA ASP A 87 8.35 -15.83 24.23
C ASP A 87 7.81 -14.71 23.30
N LEU A 88 7.47 -15.04 22.05
CA LEU A 88 6.74 -14.18 21.13
C LEU A 88 5.25 -14.51 21.30
N GLY A 89 4.51 -13.59 21.95
CA GLY A 89 3.12 -13.81 22.39
C GLY A 89 2.09 -14.08 21.30
#